data_AF-A0A081N4M7-F1
#
_entry.id   AF-A0A081N4M7-F1
#
_cell.length_a   1.000
_cell.length_b   1.000
_cell.length_c   1.000
_cell.angle_alpha   90.00
_cell.angle_beta   90.00
_cell.angle_gamma   90.00
#
_symmetry.space_group_name_H-M   'P 1'
#
loop_
_entity.id
_entity.type
_entity.pdbx_description
1 polymer ?
#
loop_
_entity_poly.entity_id
_entity_poly.type
_entity_poly.pdbx_seq_one_letter_code
_entity_poly.pdbx_strand_id
1 'polypeptide(L)' 'MLFPGLTLILAGFIFLWLENRFYQYVDDAGRLHESLFLPLGVFSVMLGLIIVLLWTGLKVIHILKSRR' A
#
# COMPACT_ATOMS: atom_id res chain seq x y z
N MET A 1 -0.87 -8.41 -13.33
CA MET A 1 -0.68 -7.14 -12.59
C MET A 1 -1.60 -7.02 -11.37
N LEU A 2 -2.85 -7.51 -11.42
CA LEU A 2 -3.74 -7.46 -10.25
C LEU A 2 -3.16 -8.14 -8.99
N PHE A 3 -2.75 -9.41 -9.10
CA PHE A 3 -2.22 -10.19 -7.97
C PHE A 3 -1.03 -9.53 -7.26
N PRO A 4 0.07 -9.12 -7.93
CA PRO A 4 1.18 -8.45 -7.24
C PRO A 4 0.78 -7.11 -6.62
N GLY A 5 -0.16 -6.37 -7.23
CA GLY A 5 -0.69 -5.14 -6.63
C GLY A 5 -1.45 -5.41 -5.33
N LEU A 6 -2.32 -6.44 -5.31
CA LEU A 6 -3.03 -6.86 -4.10
C LEU A 6 -2.08 -7.37 -3.02
N THR A 7 -1.06 -8.15 -3.39
CA THR A 7 -0.04 -8.63 -2.45
C THR A 7 0.74 -7.47 -1.82
N LEU A 8 1.11 -6.45 -2.60
CA LEU A 8 1.78 -5.24 -2.10
C LEU A 8 0.90 -4.44 -1.15
N ILE A 9 -0.40 -4.28 -1.47
CA ILE A 9 -1.35 -3.62 -0.57
C ILE A 9 -1.44 -4.38 0.76
N LEU A 10 -1.60 -5.70 0.71
CA LEU A 10 -1.67 -6.53 1.91
C LEU A 10 -0.39 -6.44 2.74
N ALA A 11 0.78 -6.57 2.10
CA ALA A 11 2.07 -6.43 2.77
C ALA A 11 2.24 -5.04 3.40
N GLY A 12 1.81 -3.99 2.69
CA GLY A 12 1.83 -2.63 3.20
C GLY A 12 0.97 -2.45 4.45
N PHE A 13 -0.25 -3.00 4.45
CA PHE A 13 -1.09 -3.01 5.66
C PHE A 13 -0.48 -3.80 6.82
N ILE A 14 0.20 -4.93 6.54
CA ILE A 14 0.92 -5.68 7.57
C ILE A 14 2.03 -4.82 8.18
N PHE A 15 2.82 -4.12 7.36
CA PHE A 15 3.86 -3.22 7.87
C PHE A 15 3.29 -2.07 8.69
N LEU A 16 2.21 -1.42 8.23
CA LEU A 16 1.56 -0.35 9.01
C LEU A 16 0.98 -0.86 10.32
N TRP A 17 0.43 -2.09 10.32
CA TRP A 17 -0.05 -2.73 11.54
C TRP A 17 1.09 -3.04 12.52
N LEU A 18 2.22 -3.56 12.02
CA LEU A 18 3.41 -3.79 12.82
C LEU A 18 3.97 -2.50 13.41
N GLU A 19 4.09 -1.45 12.58
CA GLU A 19 4.51 -0.12 12.99
C GLU A 19 3.65 0.38 14.15
N ASN A 20 2.34 0.44 13.96
CA ASN A 20 1.41 0.96 14.95
C ASN A 20 1.40 0.14 16.25
N ARG A 21 1.60 -1.17 16.17
CA ARG A 21 1.46 -2.08 17.31
C ARG A 21 2.75 -2.24 18.13
N PHE A 22 3.91 -2.23 17.48
CA PHE A 22 5.17 -2.62 18.11
C PHE A 22 6.27 -1.57 18.06
N TYR A 23 6.29 -0.70 17.05
CA TYR A 23 7.44 0.15 16.79
C TYR A 23 7.17 1.64 16.99
N GLN A 24 5.91 2.07 16.85
CA GLN A 24 5.52 3.45 17.05
C GLN A 24 5.23 3.72 18.53
N TYR A 25 5.98 4.62 19.13
CA TYR A 25 5.75 5.07 20.51
C TYR A 25 6.21 6.51 20.71
N VAL A 26 5.76 7.11 21.81
CA VAL A 26 6.18 8.44 22.23
C VAL A 26 7.09 8.27 23.44
N ASP A 27 8.26 8.92 23.42
CA ASP A 27 9.20 8.87 24.54
C ASP A 27 8.83 9.84 25.68
N ASP A 28 9.56 9.78 26.80
CA ASP A 28 9.34 10.65 27.96
C ASP A 28 9.56 12.14 27.66
N ALA A 29 10.27 12.47 26.58
CA ALA A 29 10.45 13.82 26.09
C ALA A 29 9.34 14.27 25.11
N GLY A 30 8.32 13.44 24.90
CA GLY A 30 7.19 13.71 24.01
C GLY A 30 7.51 13.57 22.53
N ARG A 31 8.62 12.91 22.16
CA ARG A 31 9.02 12.72 20.76
C ARG A 31 8.45 11.41 20.23
N LEU A 32 7.91 11.47 19.02
CA LEU A 32 7.44 10.31 18.29
C LEU A 32 8.63 9.56 17.70
N HIS A 33 8.72 8.27 18.03
CA HIS A 33 9.66 7.33 17.41
C HIS A 33 8.89 6.43 16.47
N GLU A 34 9.44 6.28 15.27
CA GLU A 34 8.90 5.49 14.18
C GLU A 34 10.00 4.57 13.64
N SER A 35 9.62 3.49 12.95
CA SER A 35 10.56 2.59 12.30
C SER A 35 10.45 2.61 10.78
N LEU A 36 11.28 1.82 10.12
CA LEU A 36 11.20 1.61 8.66
C LEU A 36 9.91 0.93 8.22
N PHE A 37 9.13 0.32 9.13
CA PHE A 37 7.84 -0.25 8.78
C PHE A 37 6.82 0.81 8.34
N LEU A 38 6.89 2.04 8.86
CA LEU A 38 6.04 3.15 8.40
C LEU A 38 6.29 3.47 6.90
N PRO A 39 7.48 3.88 6.45
CA PRO A 39 7.72 4.22 5.05
C PRO A 39 7.55 3.00 4.13
N LEU A 40 7.95 1.80 4.56
CA LEU A 40 7.74 0.58 3.77
C LEU A 40 6.25 0.25 3.62
N GLY A 41 5.47 0.43 4.67
CA GLY A 41 4.02 0.24 4.66
C GLY A 41 3.34 1.20 3.70
N VAL A 42 3.61 2.50 3.84
CA VAL A 42 3.05 3.55 2.96
C VAL A 42 3.46 3.30 1.50
N PHE A 43 4.74 3.05 1.24
CA PHE A 43 5.24 2.82 -0.12
C PHE A 43 4.60 1.59 -0.77
N SER A 44 4.47 0.49 -0.01
CA SER A 44 3.87 -0.75 -0.52
C SER A 44 2.39 -0.59 -0.85
N VAL A 45 1.61 0.07 0.03
CA VAL A 45 0.20 0.38 -0.24
C VAL A 45 0.07 1.28 -1.47
N MET A 46 0.85 2.34 -1.54
CA MET A 46 0.77 3.32 -2.64
C MET A 46 1.12 2.68 -3.99
N LEU A 47 2.23 1.94 -4.05
CA LEU A 47 2.64 1.24 -5.27
C LEU A 47 1.63 0.16 -5.67
N GLY A 48 1.12 -0.61 -4.71
CA GLY A 48 0.10 -1.61 -4.95
C GLY A 48 -1.20 -1.01 -5.51
N LEU A 49 -1.65 0.12 -4.97
CA LEU A 49 -2.82 0.86 -5.47
C LEU A 49 -2.60 1.34 -6.91
N ILE A 50 -1.45 1.92 -7.23
CA ILE A 50 -1.11 2.36 -8.60
C ILE A 50 -1.22 1.18 -9.57
N ILE A 51 -0.66 0.03 -9.23
CA ILE A 51 -0.70 -1.18 -10.08
C ILE A 51 -2.13 -1.66 -10.30
N VAL A 52 -2.95 -1.71 -9.25
CA VAL A 52 -4.36 -2.12 -9.34
C VAL A 52 -5.17 -1.15 -10.19
N LEU A 53 -4.99 0.17 -9.99
CA LEU A 53 -5.69 1.21 -10.76
C LEU A 53 -5.31 1.18 -12.24
N LEU A 54 -4.03 1.05 -12.57
CA LEU A 54 -3.58 0.94 -13.95
C LEU A 54 -4.16 -0.30 -14.64
N TRP A 55 -4.12 -1.46 -13.96
CA TRP A 55 -4.65 -2.69 -14.55
C TRP A 55 -6.17 -2.65 -14.75
N THR A 56 -6.91 -2.16 -13.74
CA THR A 56 -8.36 -2.03 -13.83
C THR A 56 -8.76 -1.00 -14.91
N GLY A 57 -8.11 0.16 -14.94
CA GLY A 57 -8.34 1.19 -15.96
C GLY A 57 -8.10 0.70 -17.39
N LEU A 58 -6.96 0.04 -17.63
CA LEU A 58 -6.65 -0.54 -18.95
C LEU A 58 -7.68 -1.60 -19.35
N LYS A 59 -8.11 -2.45 -18.41
CA LYS A 59 -9.13 -3.48 -18.66
C LYS A 59 -10.49 -2.86 -18.99
N VAL A 60 -10.90 -1.81 -18.29
CA VAL A 60 -12.14 -1.07 -18.57
C VAL A 60 -12.10 -0.44 -19.96
N ILE A 61 -11.01 0.25 -20.31
CA ILE A 61 -10.84 0.84 -21.65
C ILE A 61 -10.92 -0.22 -22.75
N HIS A 62 -10.27 -1.37 -22.55
CA HIS A 62 -10.32 -2.48 -23.50
C HIS A 62 -11.75 -3.01 -23.69
N ILE A 63 -12.49 -3.21 -22.59
CA ILE A 63 -13.89 -3.66 -22.65
C ILE A 63 -14.77 -2.64 -23.37
N LEU A 64 -14.60 -1.34 -23.09
CA LEU A 64 -15.35 -0.28 -23.75
C LEU A 64 -15.06 -0.22 -25.25
N LYS A 65 -13.79 -0.39 -25.65
CA LYS A 65 -13.39 -0.43 -27.06
C LYS A 65 -13.90 -1.69 -27.77
N SER A 66 -13.91 -2.84 -27.10
CA SER A 66 -14.40 -4.11 -27.66
C SER A 66 -15.92 -4.13 -27.86
N ARG A 67 -16.67 -3.23 -27.23
CA ARG A 67 -18.13 -3.11 -27.37
C ARG A 67 -18.56 -2.12 -28.46
N ARG A 68 -17.61 -1.40 -29.06
CA ARG A 68 -17.83 -0.39 -30.10
C ARG A 68 -17.42 -0.95 -31.46
#